data_AF-A0A0G9H513-F1
#
_entry.id   AF-A0A0G9H513-F1
#
_cell.length_a   1.000
_cell.length_b   1.000
_cell.length_c   1.000
_cell.angle_alpha   90.00
_cell.angle_beta   90.00
_cell.angle_gamma   90.00
#
_symmetry.space_group_name_H-M   'P 1'
#
loop_
_entity.id
_entity.type
_entity.pdbx_description
1 polymer ?
#
loop_
_entity_poly.entity_id
_entity_poly.type
_entity_poly.pdbx_seq_one_letter_code
_entity_poly.pdbx_strand_id
1 'polypeptide(L)'
;MYLVKPRSSCNPMPVPIRWSKPSGNARVIDRVGQHQLLQLALMIEPDELRISEWWHQTPIAELGGDTADALVSQGMQHLVEAFLLAILFGDRG
;
A
#
# COMPACT_ATOMS: atom_id res chain seq x y z
N MET A 1 -1.44 60.46 2.43
CA MET A 1 -2.51 59.70 3.12
C MET A 1 -3.57 59.47 2.06
N TYR A 2 -3.78 58.27 1.54
CA TYR A 2 -4.31 57.07 2.21
C TYR A 2 -3.55 55.80 1.79
N LEU A 3 -3.33 54.90 2.75
CA LEU A 3 -2.88 53.53 2.54
C LEU A 3 -4.05 52.68 1.99
N VAL A 4 -3.82 51.96 0.90
CA VAL A 4 -4.62 50.76 0.57
C VAL A 4 -3.64 49.62 0.31
N LYS A 5 -3.65 48.64 1.23
CA LYS A 5 -2.79 47.44 1.21
C LYS A 5 -3.15 46.53 0.02
N PRO A 6 -2.18 45.84 -0.60
CA PRO A 6 -2.46 44.74 -1.51
C PRO A 6 -2.97 43.53 -0.72
N ARG A 7 -4.11 42.97 -1.14
CA ARG A 7 -4.59 41.67 -0.65
C ARG A 7 -3.84 40.56 -1.38
N SER A 8 -2.65 40.21 -0.88
CA SER A 8 -2.09 38.87 -1.02
C SER A 8 -2.67 38.00 0.10
N SER A 9 -3.51 37.03 -0.24
CA SER A 9 -3.83 35.88 0.62
C SER A 9 -4.41 34.81 -0.30
N CYS A 10 -3.56 33.91 -0.81
CA CYS A 10 -3.41 32.58 -0.23
C CYS A 10 -4.73 31.80 -0.25
N ASN A 11 -5.12 31.28 -1.41
CA ASN A 11 -5.80 29.99 -1.42
C ASN A 11 -4.70 28.93 -1.21
N PRO A 12 -4.65 28.20 -0.08
CA PRO A 12 -3.79 27.04 -0.03
C PRO A 12 -4.33 26.03 -1.04
N MET A 13 -3.49 25.66 -2.01
CA MET A 13 -3.72 24.49 -2.83
C MET A 13 -4.03 23.28 -1.91
N PRO A 14 -4.85 22.31 -2.34
CA PRO A 14 -4.96 21.04 -1.65
C PRO A 14 -3.55 20.44 -1.57
N VAL A 15 -3.04 20.33 -0.35
CA VAL A 15 -1.75 19.73 -0.05
C VAL A 15 -1.76 18.31 -0.64
N PRO A 16 -0.77 17.90 -1.46
CA PRO A 16 -0.64 16.50 -1.80
C PRO A 16 -0.51 15.72 -0.49
N ILE A 17 -1.29 14.64 -0.39
CA ILE A 17 -1.36 13.75 0.78
C ILE A 17 0.06 13.48 1.28
N ARG A 18 0.40 14.12 2.40
CA ARG A 18 1.67 13.90 3.09
C ARG A 18 1.49 12.58 3.83
N TRP A 19 1.87 11.48 3.20
CA TRP A 19 1.94 10.17 3.81
C TRP A 19 2.81 10.27 5.06
N SER A 20 2.13 10.42 6.20
CA SER A 20 2.79 10.54 7.49
C SER A 20 3.28 9.15 7.83
N LYS A 21 4.61 9.03 7.98
CA LYS A 21 5.29 7.80 8.36
C LYS A 21 4.54 7.16 9.55
N PRO A 22 4.25 5.84 9.51
CA PRO A 22 3.72 5.17 10.69
C PRO A 22 4.78 5.22 11.80
N SER A 23 4.46 5.98 12.84
CA SER A 23 5.27 6.14 14.04
C SER A 23 5.33 4.83 14.81
N GLY A 24 6.54 4.27 14.94
CA GLY A 24 7.03 3.79 16.23
C GLY A 24 6.63 2.40 16.76
N ASN A 25 5.83 1.58 16.07
CA ASN A 25 5.45 0.23 16.55
C ASN A 25 5.55 -0.90 15.48
N ALA A 26 6.39 -0.73 14.46
CA ALA A 26 6.44 -1.60 13.27
C ALA A 26 7.04 -3.01 13.48
N ARG A 27 7.46 -3.41 14.70
CA ARG A 27 8.25 -4.66 14.89
C ARG A 27 7.47 -5.88 15.39
N VAL A 28 6.22 -5.72 15.83
CA VAL A 28 5.39 -6.86 16.30
C VAL A 28 4.41 -7.34 15.22
N ILE A 29 4.19 -6.53 14.17
CA ILE A 29 3.26 -6.81 13.08
C ILE A 29 3.86 -7.80 12.05
N ASP A 30 5.16 -8.07 12.13
CA ASP A 30 5.94 -8.75 11.08
C ASP A 30 5.54 -10.21 10.79
N ARG A 31 4.95 -10.96 11.73
CA ARG A 31 4.58 -12.37 11.49
C ARG A 31 3.08 -12.61 11.32
N VAL A 32 2.26 -11.91 12.09
CA VAL A 32 0.80 -12.07 12.04
C VAL A 32 0.24 -11.48 10.75
N GLY A 33 0.79 -10.34 10.33
CA GLY A 33 0.39 -9.69 9.08
C GLY A 33 0.70 -10.56 7.86
N GLN A 34 1.88 -11.17 7.80
CA GLN A 34 2.27 -12.06 6.70
C GLN A 34 1.37 -13.30 6.61
N HIS A 35 0.97 -13.86 7.75
CA HIS A 35 0.09 -15.04 7.78
C HIS A 35 -1.28 -14.76 7.16
N GLN A 36 -1.86 -13.58 7.42
CA GLN A 36 -3.15 -13.19 6.85
C GLN A 36 -3.08 -12.98 5.32
N LEU A 37 -1.98 -12.38 4.83
CA LEU A 37 -1.76 -12.21 3.38
C LEU A 37 -1.59 -13.56 2.67
N LEU A 38 -0.85 -14.48 3.29
CA LEU A 38 -0.69 -15.84 2.75
C LEU A 38 -2.02 -16.59 2.70
N GLN A 39 -2.88 -16.43 3.71
CA GLN A 39 -4.23 -17.00 3.66
C GLN A 39 -5.07 -16.42 2.52
N LEU A 40 -5.01 -15.11 2.30
CA LEU A 40 -5.70 -14.47 1.17
C LEU A 40 -5.15 -14.96 -0.18
N ALA A 41 -3.83 -15.08 -0.30
CA ALA A 41 -3.19 -15.62 -1.50
C ALA A 41 -3.63 -17.06 -1.78
N LEU A 42 -3.69 -17.91 -0.74
CA LEU A 42 -4.16 -19.30 -0.83
C LEU A 42 -5.62 -19.44 -1.23
N MET A 43 -6.46 -18.44 -0.92
CA MET A 43 -7.85 -18.43 -1.38
C MET A 43 -7.96 -18.13 -2.89
N ILE A 44 -6.97 -17.46 -3.47
CA ILE A 44 -6.92 -17.11 -4.90
C ILE A 44 -6.24 -18.22 -5.71
N GLU A 45 -5.09 -18.69 -5.24
CA GLU A 45 -4.27 -19.74 -5.86
C GLU A 45 -3.92 -20.77 -4.79
N PRO A 46 -4.44 -22.01 -4.85
CA PRO A 46 -4.17 -23.03 -3.84
C PRO A 46 -2.74 -23.61 -3.91
N ASP A 47 -1.99 -23.38 -4.99
CA ASP A 47 -0.61 -23.85 -5.12
C ASP A 47 0.39 -22.93 -4.38
N GLU A 48 0.87 -23.42 -3.24
CA GLU A 48 1.86 -22.73 -2.39
C GLU A 48 3.15 -22.36 -3.14
N LEU A 49 3.61 -23.18 -4.09
CA LEU A 49 4.82 -22.88 -4.85
C LEU A 49 4.60 -21.69 -5.76
N ARG A 50 3.45 -21.63 -6.44
CA ARG A 50 3.08 -20.50 -7.31
C ARG A 50 2.91 -19.22 -6.51
N ILE A 51 2.34 -19.29 -5.31
CA ILE A 51 2.27 -18.13 -4.40
C ILE A 51 3.67 -17.67 -4.03
N SER A 52 4.56 -18.58 -3.62
CA SER A 52 5.92 -18.23 -3.23
C SER A 52 6.68 -17.59 -4.39
N GLU A 53 6.58 -18.14 -5.60
CA GLU A 53 7.18 -17.56 -6.81
C GLU A 53 6.62 -16.16 -7.09
N TRP A 54 5.30 -15.99 -7.07
CA TRP A 54 4.66 -14.70 -7.26
C TRP A 54 5.12 -13.67 -6.21
N TRP A 55 5.14 -14.07 -4.94
CA TRP A 55 5.46 -13.23 -3.79
C TRP A 55 6.86 -12.59 -3.91
N HIS A 56 7.83 -13.36 -4.39
CA HIS A 56 9.22 -12.92 -4.48
C HIS A 56 9.64 -12.41 -5.85
N GLN A 57 9.00 -12.87 -6.94
CA GLN A 57 9.54 -12.66 -8.29
C GLN A 57 8.62 -11.88 -9.21
N THR A 58 7.34 -11.67 -8.87
CA THR A 58 6.39 -11.00 -9.75
C THR A 58 6.13 -9.56 -9.29
N PRO A 59 6.57 -8.55 -10.07
CA PRO A 59 6.17 -7.16 -9.89
C PRO A 59 4.65 -6.98 -9.98
N ILE A 60 4.07 -6.22 -9.04
CA ILE A 60 2.65 -5.83 -9.08
C ILE A 60 2.57 -4.44 -9.74
N ALA A 61 2.16 -4.39 -11.00
CA ALA A 61 2.16 -3.17 -11.81
C ALA A 61 1.27 -2.07 -11.19
N GLU A 62 0.13 -2.45 -10.62
CA GLU A 62 -0.85 -1.59 -9.96
C GLU A 62 -0.30 -0.95 -8.68
N LEU A 63 0.74 -1.56 -8.09
CA LEU A 63 1.41 -1.09 -6.87
C LEU A 63 2.81 -0.52 -7.16
N GLY A 64 3.04 -0.03 -8.38
CA GLY A 64 4.28 0.64 -8.77
C GLY A 64 5.40 -0.30 -9.26
N GLY A 65 5.11 -1.58 -9.45
CA GLY A 65 6.07 -2.57 -9.97
C GLY A 65 6.95 -3.22 -8.90
N ASP A 66 6.64 -3.05 -7.62
CA ASP A 66 7.30 -3.78 -6.55
C ASP A 66 6.68 -5.17 -6.36
N THR A 67 7.46 -6.10 -5.81
CA THR A 67 6.98 -7.43 -5.42
C THR A 67 6.22 -7.36 -4.08
N ALA A 68 5.38 -8.36 -3.80
CA ALA A 68 4.66 -8.44 -2.53
C ALA A 68 5.63 -8.44 -1.33
N ASP A 69 6.75 -9.18 -1.44
CA ASP A 69 7.79 -9.22 -0.42
C ASP A 69 8.46 -7.86 -0.17
N ALA A 70 8.76 -7.12 -1.25
CA ALA A 70 9.32 -5.78 -1.16
C ALA A 70 8.35 -4.81 -0.49
N LEU A 71 7.08 -4.85 -0.87
CA LEU A 71 6.03 -4.00 -0.29
C LEU A 71 5.83 -4.29 1.21
N VAL A 72 5.80 -5.56 1.60
CA VAL A 72 5.71 -5.95 3.02
C VAL A 72 6.95 -5.49 3.80
N SER A 73 8.15 -5.69 3.25
CA SER A 73 9.41 -5.23 3.86
C SER A 73 9.47 -3.70 4.03
N GLN A 74 8.77 -2.95 3.18
CA GLN A 74 8.63 -1.49 3.28
C GLN A 74 7.52 -1.05 4.27
N GLY A 75 6.80 -1.98 4.90
CA GLY A 75 5.66 -1.70 5.77
C GLY A 75 4.37 -1.34 5.02
N MET A 76 4.32 -1.60 3.71
CA MET A 76 3.16 -1.35 2.84
C MET A 76 2.24 -2.56 2.68
N GLN A 77 2.22 -3.45 3.68
CA GLN A 77 1.40 -4.67 3.68
C GLN A 77 -0.08 -4.43 3.30
N HIS A 78 -0.68 -3.36 3.81
CA HIS A 78 -2.09 -3.04 3.55
C HIS A 78 -2.41 -2.85 2.06
N LEU A 79 -1.43 -2.45 1.24
CA LEU A 79 -1.60 -2.35 -0.22
C LEU A 79 -1.65 -3.73 -0.87
N VAL A 80 -0.79 -4.65 -0.43
CA VAL A 80 -0.81 -6.06 -0.88
C VAL A 80 -2.12 -6.72 -0.47
N GLU A 81 -2.59 -6.47 0.75
CA GLU A 81 -3.89 -6.95 1.23
C GLU A 81 -5.04 -6.44 0.36
N ALA A 82 -5.12 -5.13 0.12
CA ALA A 82 -6.16 -4.53 -0.70
C ALA A 82 -6.14 -5.09 -2.14
N PHE A 83 -4.95 -5.28 -2.71
CA PHE A 83 -4.79 -5.88 -4.03
C PHE A 83 -5.29 -7.33 -4.09
N LEU A 84 -4.92 -8.17 -3.11
CA LEU A 84 -5.41 -9.55 -3.03
C LEU A 84 -6.94 -9.60 -2.85
N LEU A 85 -7.50 -8.74 -2.00
CA LEU A 85 -8.96 -8.64 -1.82
C LEU A 85 -9.66 -8.20 -3.11
N ALA A 86 -9.11 -7.24 -3.85
CA ALA A 86 -9.66 -6.81 -5.13
C ALA A 86 -9.69 -7.96 -6.14
N ILE A 87 -8.63 -8.77 -6.22
CA ILE A 87 -8.61 -9.99 -7.04
C ILE A 87 -9.67 -10.99 -6.57
N LEU A 88 -9.72 -11.26 -5.26
CA LEU A 88 -10.62 -12.26 -4.68
C LEU A 88 -12.09 -11.94 -4.91
N PHE A 89 -12.48 -10.67 -4.75
CA PHE A 89 -13.87 -10.21 -4.96
C PHE A 89 -14.17 -9.88 -6.42
N GLY A 90 -13.19 -9.99 -7.32
CA GLY A 90 -13.36 -9.65 -8.73
C GLY A 90 -13.57 -8.17 -8.99
N ASP A 91 -13.17 -7.31 -8.05
CA ASP A 91 -13.18 -5.85 -8.20
C ASP A 91 -12.00 -5.43 -9.07
N ARG A 92 -12.10 -5.79 -10.35
CA ARG A 92 -11.32 -5.16 -11.41
C ARG A 92 -12.12 -3.91 -11.76
N GLY A 93 -11.72 -2.77 -11.20
CA GLY A 93 -12.43 -1.50 -11.32
C GLY A 93 -12.95 -1.18 -12.72
#